data_AF-D8LPR7-F1
#
_entry.id   AF-D8LPR7-F1
#
_cell.length_a   1.000
_cell.length_b   1.000
_cell.length_c   1.000
_cell.angle_alpha   90.00
_cell.angle_beta   90.00
_cell.angle_gamma   90.00
#
_symmetry.space_group_name_H-M   'P 1'
#
loop_
_entity.id
_entity.type
_entity.pdbx_description
1 polymer ?
#
loop_
_entity_poly.entity_id
_entity_poly.type
_entity_poly.pdbx_seq_one_letter_code
_entity_poly.pdbx_strand_id
1 'polypeptide(L)'
;MGLDSLDLLVVPWPSGTQGHRALSDRGERQRDGDLFLKTWKALQRLVDAGTVRALGVDRFFPWQLDFVIAQPGPRPAVNFLHVSGELSKGKWKSKLRQVSLS
;
A
#
# COMPACT_ATOMS: atom_id res chain seq x y z
N MET A 1 -20.63 -1.92 10.92
CA MET A 1 -20.92 -1.45 9.55
C MET A 1 -21.94 -2.30 8.80
N GLY A 2 -22.40 -3.47 9.28
CA GLY A 2 -23.55 -4.17 8.68
C GLY A 2 -23.37 -4.59 7.21
N LEU A 3 -22.12 -4.75 6.77
CA LEU A 3 -21.77 -5.08 5.39
C LEU A 3 -21.23 -6.50 5.35
N ASP A 4 -21.68 -7.27 4.36
CA ASP A 4 -21.21 -8.64 4.10
C ASP A 4 -19.91 -8.67 3.28
N SER A 5 -19.63 -7.58 2.55
CA SER A 5 -18.41 -7.45 1.76
C SER A 5 -17.99 -5.98 1.58
N LEU A 6 -16.72 -5.78 1.26
CA LEU A 6 -16.11 -4.48 0.98
C LEU A 6 -15.54 -4.45 -0.44
N ASP A 7 -15.83 -3.40 -1.20
CA ASP A 7 -15.31 -3.27 -2.57
C ASP A 7 -13.79 -3.04 -2.59
N LEU A 8 -13.27 -2.22 -1.68
CA LEU A 8 -11.85 -1.86 -1.64
C LEU A 8 -11.34 -1.73 -0.19
N LEU A 9 -10.28 -2.47 0.12
CA LEU A 9 -9.53 -2.33 1.38
C LEU A 9 -8.11 -1.86 1.10
N VAL A 10 -7.62 -0.89 1.87
CA VAL A 10 -6.35 -0.21 1.60
C VAL A 10 -5.34 -0.51 2.69
N VAL A 11 -4.13 -0.93 2.31
CA VAL A 11 -2.98 -0.96 3.23
C VAL A 11 -2.50 0.48 3.43
N PRO A 12 -2.63 1.03 4.65
CA PRO A 12 -2.14 2.37 4.92
C PRO A 12 -0.62 2.41 4.80
N TRP A 13 -0.08 3.58 4.43
CA TRP A 13 1.35 3.83 4.57
C TRP A 13 1.77 3.49 6.01
N PRO A 14 2.90 2.79 6.22
CA PRO A 14 3.38 2.51 7.57
C PRO A 14 3.86 3.83 8.20
N SER A 15 2.95 4.60 8.78
CA SER A 15 3.31 5.45 9.90
C SER A 15 3.41 4.52 11.11
N GLY A 16 4.59 4.46 11.74
CA GLY A 16 4.89 3.60 12.90
C GLY A 16 4.06 3.88 14.17
N THR A 17 2.82 4.33 14.04
CA THR A 17 1.87 4.62 15.12
C THR A 17 1.18 3.35 15.61
N GLN A 18 1.96 2.31 15.90
CA GLN A 18 1.74 1.37 16.99
C GLN A 18 3.05 0.64 17.35
N GLY A 19 4.14 1.41 17.48
CA GLY A 19 5.46 0.89 17.87
C GLY A 19 6.44 1.96 18.36
N HIS A 20 5.96 3.11 18.85
CA HIS A 20 6.78 4.23 19.35
C HIS A 20 7.53 3.92 20.67
N ARG A 21 8.32 2.85 20.73
CA ARG A 21 9.28 2.66 21.83
C ARG A 21 10.54 1.86 21.50
N ALA A 22 11.06 1.95 20.27
CA ALA A 22 12.43 1.48 20.03
C ALA A 22 13.14 2.23 18.89
N LEU A 23 12.96 3.55 18.81
CA LEU A 23 13.85 4.42 18.02
C LEU A 23 15.26 4.37 18.60
N SER A 24 16.05 3.37 18.21
CA SER A 24 17.49 3.34 18.44
C SER A 24 18.20 2.69 17.26
N ASP A 25 18.89 3.56 16.53
CA ASP A 25 20.08 3.41 15.69
C ASP A 25 20.21 2.18 14.76
N ARG A 26 20.29 2.48 13.45
CA ARG A 26 20.70 1.63 12.32
C ARG A 26 19.94 0.33 11.98
N GLY A 27 19.04 -0.19 12.82
CA GLY A 27 18.33 -1.46 12.55
C GLY A 27 16.86 -1.38 12.04
N GLU A 28 16.22 -0.21 12.10
CA GLU A 28 14.75 -0.08 11.93
C GLU A 28 14.23 0.09 10.50
N ARG A 29 15.00 0.69 9.58
CA ARG A 29 14.54 0.88 8.19
C ARG A 29 14.15 -0.44 7.50
N GLN A 30 14.72 -1.55 7.97
CA GLN A 30 14.45 -2.88 7.45
C GLN A 30 13.19 -3.52 8.05
N ARG A 31 12.76 -3.10 9.26
CA ARG A 31 11.56 -3.63 9.93
C ARG A 31 10.25 -3.04 9.37
N ASP A 32 10.27 -1.78 8.94
CA ASP A 32 9.10 -1.16 8.29
C ASP A 32 8.78 -1.77 6.93
N GLY A 33 9.82 -2.22 6.19
CA GLY A 33 9.66 -2.93 4.92
C GLY A 33 8.86 -4.23 5.07
N ASP A 34 9.12 -4.97 6.14
CA ASP A 34 8.45 -6.22 6.43
C ASP A 34 6.99 -6.02 6.88
N LEU A 35 6.68 -4.94 7.60
CA LEU A 35 5.38 -4.77 8.22
C LEU A 35 4.28 -4.55 7.18
N PHE A 36 4.50 -3.66 6.19
CA PHE A 36 3.50 -3.44 5.15
C PHE A 36 3.27 -4.70 4.31
N LEU A 37 4.33 -5.49 4.08
CA LEU A 37 4.24 -6.72 3.30
C LEU A 37 3.51 -7.83 4.05
N LYS A 38 3.73 -7.92 5.37
CA LYS A 38 2.95 -8.80 6.26
C LYS A 38 1.47 -8.42 6.26
N THR A 39 1.16 -7.12 6.37
CA THR A 39 -0.21 -6.63 6.27
C THR A 39 -0.82 -6.99 4.92
N TRP A 40 -0.11 -6.74 3.81
CA TRP A 40 -0.57 -7.10 2.47
C TRP A 40 -0.95 -8.58 2.37
N LYS A 41 -0.05 -9.49 2.78
CA LYS A 41 -0.29 -10.93 2.79
C LYS A 41 -1.48 -11.34 3.65
N ALA A 42 -1.68 -10.68 4.79
CA ALA A 42 -2.83 -10.94 5.64
C ALA A 42 -4.13 -10.52 4.96
N LEU A 43 -4.15 -9.38 4.26
CA LEU A 43 -5.33 -8.89 3.57
C LEU A 43 -5.67 -9.69 2.30
N GLN A 44 -4.68 -10.29 1.63
CA GLN A 44 -4.93 -11.19 0.47
C GLN A 44 -5.88 -12.33 0.85
N ARG A 45 -5.79 -12.85 2.07
CA ARG A 45 -6.69 -13.90 2.56
C ARG A 45 -8.15 -13.45 2.63
N LEU A 46 -8.41 -12.15 2.80
CA LEU A 46 -9.78 -11.61 2.81
C LEU A 46 -10.38 -11.56 1.41
N VAL A 47 -9.51 -11.38 0.40
CA VAL A 47 -9.89 -11.52 -1.01
C VAL A 47 -10.20 -12.98 -1.33
N ASP A 48 -9.33 -13.90 -0.91
CA ASP A 48 -9.56 -15.34 -1.11
C ASP A 48 -10.85 -15.81 -0.42
N ALA A 49 -11.19 -15.23 0.74
CA ALA A 49 -12.43 -15.50 1.47
C ALA A 49 -13.68 -14.81 0.87
N GLY A 50 -13.53 -13.99 -0.18
CA GLY A 50 -14.64 -13.29 -0.84
C GLY A 50 -15.25 -12.12 -0.06
N THR A 51 -14.66 -11.74 1.07
CA THR A 51 -15.15 -10.62 1.91
C THR A 51 -14.64 -9.27 1.44
N VAL A 52 -13.58 -9.24 0.64
CA VAL A 52 -13.02 -8.04 0.02
C VAL A 52 -12.85 -8.29 -1.47
N ARG A 53 -13.32 -7.36 -2.32
CA ARG A 53 -13.24 -7.52 -3.78
C ARG A 53 -11.90 -7.07 -4.36
N ALA A 54 -11.29 -6.02 -3.81
CA ALA A 54 -10.01 -5.50 -4.26
C ALA A 54 -9.17 -4.93 -3.11
N LEU A 55 -7.85 -4.94 -3.30
CA LEU A 55 -6.89 -4.32 -2.38
C LEU A 55 -6.24 -3.10 -3.03
N GLY A 56 -5.97 -2.08 -2.23
CA GLY A 56 -5.19 -0.91 -2.59
C GLY A 56 -4.09 -0.61 -1.59
N VAL A 57 -3.28 0.39 -1.88
CA VAL A 57 -2.27 0.93 -0.98
C VAL A 57 -2.43 2.44 -0.87
N ASP A 58 -1.89 3.04 0.19
CA ASP A 58 -1.89 4.50 0.38
C ASP A 58 -0.46 4.98 0.54
N ARG A 59 -0.05 5.94 -0.30
CA ARG A 59 1.24 6.63 -0.31
C ARG A 59 2.46 5.70 -0.39
N PHE A 60 2.34 4.61 -1.14
CA PHE A 60 3.49 3.72 -1.39
C PHE A 60 4.45 4.35 -2.41
N PHE A 61 5.74 4.28 -2.14
CA PHE A 61 6.79 4.60 -3.11
C PHE A 61 6.99 3.46 -4.13
N PRO A 62 7.60 3.72 -5.31
CA PRO A 62 7.82 2.70 -6.34
C PRO A 62 8.47 1.41 -5.82
N TRP A 63 9.52 1.51 -5.02
CA TRP A 63 10.20 0.34 -4.45
C TRP A 63 9.31 -0.49 -3.51
N GLN A 64 8.33 0.13 -2.83
CA GLN A 64 7.35 -0.60 -2.01
C GLN A 64 6.32 -1.31 -2.88
N LEU A 65 5.92 -0.68 -3.99
CA LEU A 65 5.05 -1.30 -4.99
C LEU A 65 5.71 -2.53 -5.59
N ASP A 66 7.01 -2.47 -5.90
CA ASP A 66 7.76 -3.62 -6.43
C ASP A 66 7.66 -4.84 -5.49
N PHE A 67 7.79 -4.63 -4.18
CA PHE A 67 7.64 -5.72 -3.19
C PHE A 67 6.23 -6.31 -3.15
N VAL A 68 5.20 -5.45 -3.24
CA VAL A 68 3.79 -5.88 -3.24
C VAL A 68 3.43 -6.62 -4.54
N ILE A 69 3.84 -6.08 -5.69
CA ILE A 69 3.60 -6.66 -7.02
C ILE A 69 4.31 -8.01 -7.17
N ALA A 70 5.48 -8.17 -6.52
CA ALA A 70 6.19 -9.44 -6.50
C ALA A 70 5.51 -10.54 -5.65
N GLN A 71 4.51 -10.20 -4.82
CA GLN A 71 3.78 -11.23 -4.07
C GLN A 71 2.77 -11.96 -4.98
N PRO A 72 2.58 -13.28 -4.79
CA PRO A 72 1.50 -13.99 -5.47
C PRO A 72 0.14 -13.43 -5.04
N GLY A 73 -0.85 -13.41 -5.95
CA GLY A 73 -2.21 -12.96 -5.67
C GLY A 73 -2.57 -11.66 -6.40
N PRO A 74 -3.57 -10.90 -5.91
CA PRO A 74 -4.03 -9.69 -6.59
C PRO A 74 -2.95 -8.61 -6.60
N ARG A 75 -2.91 -7.81 -7.67
CA ARG A 75 -2.13 -6.57 -7.72
C ARG A 75 -2.91 -5.43 -7.03
N PRO A 76 -2.23 -4.43 -6.44
CA PRO A 76 -2.92 -3.28 -5.87
C PRO A 76 -3.70 -2.55 -6.96
N ALA A 77 -5.01 -2.42 -6.77
CA ALA A 77 -5.91 -1.75 -7.71
C ALA A 77 -5.67 -0.23 -7.74
N VAL A 78 -5.25 0.34 -6.61
CA VAL A 78 -5.02 1.78 -6.45
C VAL A 78 -3.84 2.05 -5.51
N ASN A 79 -3.17 3.19 -5.72
CA ASN A 79 -2.26 3.81 -4.76
C ASN A 79 -2.76 5.23 -4.46
N PHE A 80 -3.31 5.47 -3.27
CA PHE A 80 -3.79 6.78 -2.87
C PHE A 80 -2.61 7.73 -2.65
N LEU A 81 -2.62 8.88 -3.32
CA LEU A 81 -1.57 9.88 -3.20
C LEU A 81 -2.19 11.19 -2.74
N HIS A 82 -1.57 11.83 -1.75
CA HIS A 82 -1.92 13.20 -1.42
C HIS A 82 -1.21 14.16 -2.38
N VAL A 83 -1.97 15.02 -3.03
CA VAL A 83 -1.46 16.03 -3.96
C VAL A 83 -1.98 17.39 -3.48
N SER A 84 -1.08 18.27 -3.06
CA SER A 84 -1.42 19.67 -2.74
C SER A 84 -1.55 20.51 -4.03
N GLY A 85 -2.23 21.65 -3.94
CA GLY A 85 -2.51 22.52 -5.10
C GLY A 85 -1.27 23.08 -5.81
N GLU A 86 -0.10 23.09 -5.16
CA GLU A 86 1.18 23.42 -5.80
C GLU A 86 1.75 22.23 -6.60
N LEU A 87 1.55 21.00 -6.10
CA LEU A 87 1.98 19.77 -6.76
C LEU A 87 1.09 19.40 -7.96
N SER A 88 -0.18 19.83 -7.99
CA SER A 88 -1.10 19.56 -9.10
C SER A 88 -0.74 20.32 -10.40
N LYS A 89 0.10 21.36 -10.31
CA LYS A 89 0.57 22.19 -11.44
C LYS A 89 1.81 21.61 -12.16
N GLY A 90 2.40 20.51 -11.66
CA GLY A 90 3.63 19.91 -12.23
C GLY A 90 3.41 18.75 -13.23
N LYS A 91 4.42 18.48 -14.08
CA LYS A 91 4.48 17.45 -15.15
C LYS A 91 4.47 15.97 -14.67
N TRP A 92 3.80 15.62 -13.57
CA TRP A 92 3.89 14.27 -12.98
C TRP A 92 2.87 13.26 -13.54
N LYS A 93 1.80 13.72 -14.21
CA LYS A 93 0.78 12.85 -14.84
C LYS A 93 1.38 11.84 -15.84
N SER A 94 2.50 12.19 -16.47
CA SER A 94 3.19 11.33 -17.43
C SER A 94 3.86 10.10 -16.79
N LYS A 95 4.22 10.17 -15.50
CA LYS A 95 4.98 9.11 -14.82
C LYS A 95 4.09 8.03 -14.21
N LEU A 96 2.84 8.35 -13.86
CA LEU A 96 1.88 7.36 -13.35
C LEU A 96 1.37 6.38 -14.42
N ARG A 97 1.32 6.77 -15.70
CA ARG A 97 0.87 5.90 -16.79
C ARG A 97 1.78 4.68 -17.01
N GLN A 98 3.05 4.74 -16.61
CA GLN A 98 3.98 3.63 -16.79
C GLN A 98 3.76 2.47 -15.80
N VAL A 99 3.15 2.72 -14.64
CA VAL A 99 2.90 1.67 -13.62
C VAL A 99 1.58 0.93 -13.88
N SER A 100 0.71 1.47 -14.73
CA SER A 100 -0.60 0.88 -15.04
C SER A 100 -0.60 -0.08 -16.24
N LEU A 101 0.53 -0.27 -16.93
CA LEU A 101 0.62 -0.98 -18.22
C LEU A 101 1.78 -2.01 -18.28
N SER A 102 2.19 -2.58 -17.15
CA SER A 102 3.17 -3.69 -17.06
C SER A 102 2.71 -4.66 -15.99
#